data_AF-A0A6A8AJP2-F1
#
_entry.id   AF-A0A6A8AJP2-F1
#
_cell.length_a   1.000
_cell.length_b   1.000
_cell.length_c   1.000
_cell.angle_alpha   90.00
_cell.angle_beta   90.00
_cell.angle_gamma   90.00
#
_symmetry.space_group_name_H-M   'P 1'
#
loop_
_entity.id
_entity.type
_entity.pdbx_description
1 polymer ?
#
loop_
_entity_poly.entity_id
_entity_poly.type
_entity_poly.pdbx_seq_one_letter_code
_entity_poly.pdbx_strand_id
1 'polypeptide(L)'
;MKLFRKLISLEDALKIALSNAKRTEIEEIVFDDALNRVLAEDVCSSIDSPPFDRAAMDGYAIRGEDSFGASPNNPVFLRKRSRKGGEKENEIGNGNFITAFSPKIKRSFSYSTQFIQTILHTFPTRNA
;
A
#
# COMPACT_ATOMS: atom_id res chain seq x y z
N MET A 1 68.98 14.75 -4.44
CA MET A 1 67.60 14.21 -4.39
C MET A 1 66.68 15.16 -5.14
N LYS A 2 66.10 14.75 -6.29
CA LYS A 2 65.10 15.58 -6.99
C LYS A 2 63.78 15.49 -6.23
N LEU A 3 63.46 16.55 -5.49
CA LEU A 3 62.26 16.69 -4.66
C LEU A 3 61.10 17.33 -5.45
N PHE A 4 60.93 16.97 -6.72
CA PHE A 4 59.83 17.49 -7.53
C PHE A 4 59.04 16.32 -8.11
N ARG A 5 57.83 16.13 -7.59
CA ARG A 5 56.85 15.22 -8.18
C ARG A 5 56.29 15.91 -9.43
N LYS A 6 56.17 15.15 -10.52
CA LYS A 6 55.52 15.63 -11.75
C LYS A 6 54.06 15.94 -11.43
N LEU A 7 53.61 17.16 -11.76
CA LEU A 7 52.19 17.52 -11.68
C LEU A 7 51.42 16.76 -12.75
N ILE A 8 50.31 16.17 -12.35
CA ILE A 8 49.38 15.45 -13.22
C ILE A 8 48.07 16.23 -13.30
N SER A 9 47.28 15.98 -14.35
CA SER A 9 45.95 16.59 -14.46
C SER A 9 45.03 16.10 -13.34
N LEU A 10 43.95 16.84 -13.07
CA LEU A 10 42.94 16.42 -12.10
C LEU A 10 42.30 15.08 -12.49
N GLU A 11 42.03 14.90 -13.78
CA GLU A 11 41.45 13.66 -14.33
C GLU A 11 42.37 12.46 -14.12
N ASP A 12 43.67 12.63 -14.38
CA ASP A 12 44.67 11.57 -14.15
C ASP A 12 44.79 11.25 -12.66
N ALA A 13 44.76 12.26 -11.79
CA ALA A 13 44.81 12.09 -10.34
C ALA A 13 43.59 11.31 -9.83
N LEU A 14 42.38 11.67 -10.30
CA LEU A 14 41.14 10.97 -9.96
C LEU A 14 41.17 9.52 -10.46
N LYS A 15 41.63 9.29 -11.70
CA LYS A 15 41.73 7.94 -12.27
C LYS A 15 42.66 7.05 -11.45
N ILE A 16 43.83 7.57 -11.06
CA ILE A 16 44.79 6.85 -10.23
C ILE A 16 44.21 6.60 -8.83
N ALA A 17 43.55 7.58 -8.22
CA ALA A 17 42.96 7.44 -6.90
C ALA A 17 41.87 6.35 -6.89
N LEU A 18 40.93 6.41 -7.83
CA LEU A 18 39.83 5.45 -7.94
C LEU A 18 40.33 4.06 -8.35
N SER A 19 41.36 3.94 -9.20
CA SER A 19 41.91 2.64 -9.58
C SER A 19 42.61 1.90 -8.43
N ASN A 20 43.04 2.64 -7.40
CA ASN A 20 43.67 2.08 -6.20
C ASN A 20 42.68 1.91 -5.04
N ALA A 21 41.43 2.37 -5.19
CA ALA A 21 40.40 2.17 -4.19
C ALA A 21 40.04 0.67 -4.12
N LYS A 22 40.16 0.11 -2.92
CA LYS A 22 39.78 -1.29 -2.65
C LYS A 22 38.34 -1.33 -2.18
N ARG A 23 37.64 -2.41 -2.53
CA ARG A 23 36.34 -2.71 -1.91
C ARG A 23 36.55 -3.01 -0.44
N THR A 24 35.71 -2.41 0.39
CA THR A 24 35.62 -2.73 1.82
C THR A 24 34.99 -4.10 2.01
N GLU A 25 35.30 -4.74 3.14
CA GLU A 25 34.67 -5.99 3.54
C GLU A 25 33.17 -5.79 3.83
N ILE A 26 32.42 -6.88 3.69
CA ILE A 26 31.00 -6.93 3.99
C ILE A 26 30.85 -7.48 5.41
N GLU A 27 29.98 -6.87 6.19
CA GLU A 27 29.64 -7.34 7.53
C GLU A 27 28.14 -7.26 7.75
N GLU A 28 27.63 -8.15 8.61
CA GLU A 28 26.27 -8.10 9.11
C GLU A 28 26.23 -7.24 10.38
N ILE A 29 25.31 -6.29 10.41
CA ILE A 29 25.13 -5.36 11.52
C ILE A 29 23.66 -5.31 11.93
N VAL A 30 23.41 -4.85 13.14
CA VAL A 30 22.04 -4.62 13.61
C VAL A 30 21.46 -3.40 12.88
N PHE A 31 20.15 -3.43 12.62
CA PHE A 31 19.46 -2.37 11.88
C PHE A 31 19.65 -0.98 12.48
N ASP A 32 19.70 -0.88 13.81
CA ASP A 32 19.87 0.40 14.51
C ASP A 32 21.23 1.07 14.20
N ASP A 33 22.25 0.28 13.84
CA ASP A 33 23.59 0.75 13.48
C ASP A 33 23.76 0.94 11.95
N ALA A 34 22.70 0.71 11.17
CA ALA A 34 22.76 0.76 9.71
C ALA A 34 22.79 2.18 9.13
N LEU A 35 22.56 3.21 9.95
CA LEU A 35 22.57 4.59 9.48
C LEU A 35 23.95 4.97 8.90
N ASN A 36 23.97 5.61 7.73
CA ASN A 36 25.17 5.98 6.97
C ASN A 36 26.02 4.81 6.44
N ARG A 37 25.48 3.58 6.44
CA ARG A 37 26.11 2.42 5.79
C ARG A 37 25.66 2.30 4.34
N VAL A 38 26.44 1.56 3.55
CA VAL A 38 26.11 1.23 2.15
C VAL A 38 25.74 -0.24 2.09
N LEU A 39 24.59 -0.56 1.48
CA LEU A 39 24.16 -1.95 1.30
C LEU A 39 25.14 -2.70 0.40
N ALA A 40 25.50 -3.91 0.83
CA ALA A 40 26.39 -4.80 0.09
C ALA A 40 25.67 -5.49 -1.09
N GLU A 41 24.36 -5.67 -0.99
CA GLU A 41 23.49 -6.33 -1.97
C GLU A 41 22.10 -5.70 -2.02
N ASP A 42 21.33 -6.04 -3.05
CA ASP A 42 19.95 -5.56 -3.22
C ASP A 42 19.02 -6.21 -2.18
N VAL A 43 18.12 -5.41 -1.60
CA VAL A 43 17.15 -5.88 -0.59
C VAL A 43 15.75 -5.91 -1.19
N CYS A 44 15.15 -7.09 -1.24
CA CYS A 44 13.78 -7.31 -1.71
C CYS A 44 12.85 -7.66 -0.54
N SER A 45 11.61 -7.15 -0.57
CA SER A 45 10.60 -7.53 0.43
C SER A 45 10.18 -8.98 0.23
N SER A 46 10.18 -9.76 1.31
CA SER A 46 9.67 -11.13 1.32
C SER A 46 8.15 -11.20 1.46
N ILE A 47 7.48 -10.07 1.74
CA ILE A 47 6.04 -10.00 2.00
C ILE A 47 5.38 -8.85 1.25
N ASP A 48 4.09 -9.01 0.97
CA ASP A 48 3.23 -7.93 0.52
C ASP A 48 2.95 -6.95 1.67
N SER A 49 3.01 -5.65 1.37
CA SER A 49 2.65 -4.60 2.32
C SER A 49 1.61 -3.68 1.69
N PRO A 50 0.33 -3.73 2.13
CA PRO A 50 -0.21 -4.56 3.21
C PRO A 50 -0.35 -6.05 2.83
N PRO A 51 -0.32 -6.99 3.80
CA PRO A 51 -0.41 -8.42 3.53
C PRO A 51 -1.84 -8.90 3.21
N PHE A 52 -2.83 -8.01 3.18
CA PHE A 52 -4.23 -8.28 2.87
C PHE A 52 -4.90 -7.05 2.28
N ASP A 53 -6.04 -7.24 1.60
CA ASP A 53 -6.79 -6.11 1.05
C ASP A 53 -7.38 -5.29 2.20
N ARG A 54 -7.05 -4.01 2.22
CA ARG A 54 -7.54 -3.04 3.20
C ARG A 54 -8.39 -2.00 2.49
N ALA A 55 -9.41 -1.52 3.20
CA ALA A 55 -10.10 -0.32 2.77
C ALA A 55 -9.10 0.85 2.79
N ALA A 56 -9.09 1.63 1.71
CA ALA A 56 -8.33 2.87 1.65
C ALA A 56 -9.02 4.01 2.41
N MET A 57 -10.35 3.90 2.60
CA MET A 57 -11.22 4.92 3.18
C MET A 57 -12.28 4.26 4.06
N ASP A 58 -12.87 5.06 4.95
CA ASP A 58 -14.08 4.65 5.67
C ASP A 58 -15.27 4.61 4.71
N GLY A 59 -16.06 3.53 4.79
CA GLY A 59 -17.21 3.40 3.91
C GLY A 59 -17.94 2.08 4.09
N TYR A 60 -18.50 1.58 3.01
CA TYR A 60 -19.21 0.30 2.98
C TYR A 60 -18.54 -0.63 1.97
N ALA A 61 -18.28 -1.87 2.38
CA ALA A 61 -17.91 -2.92 1.44
C ALA A 61 -19.18 -3.50 0.83
N ILE A 62 -19.18 -3.60 -0.50
CA ILE A 62 -20.26 -4.17 -1.32
C ILE A 62 -19.65 -5.16 -2.31
N ARG A 63 -20.48 -6.01 -2.91
CA ARG A 63 -20.09 -6.74 -4.11
C ARG A 63 -20.21 -5.78 -5.29
N GLY A 64 -19.16 -5.66 -6.11
CA GLY A 64 -19.18 -4.73 -7.24
C GLY A 64 -20.34 -4.97 -8.21
N GLU A 65 -20.70 -6.24 -8.43
CA GLU A 65 -21.84 -6.63 -9.28
C GLU A 65 -23.18 -6.11 -8.77
N ASP A 66 -23.35 -5.94 -7.46
CA ASP A 66 -24.60 -5.44 -6.86
C ASP A 66 -24.77 -3.93 -7.12
N SER A 67 -23.75 -3.24 -7.63
CA SER A 67 -23.82 -1.82 -8.01
C SER A 67 -23.99 -1.58 -9.52
N PHE A 68 -24.04 -2.64 -10.34
CA PHE A 68 -24.16 -2.48 -11.79
C PHE A 68 -25.49 -1.83 -12.18
N GLY A 69 -25.44 -0.82 -13.03
CA GLY A 69 -26.63 -0.03 -13.42
C GLY A 69 -27.05 1.05 -12.43
N ALA A 70 -26.31 1.22 -11.32
CA ALA A 70 -26.50 2.36 -10.43
C ALA A 70 -26.14 3.67 -11.16
N SER A 71 -27.04 4.64 -11.11
CA SER A 71 -26.81 6.00 -11.60
C SER A 71 -27.51 7.01 -10.70
N PRO A 72 -27.20 8.32 -10.81
CA PRO A 72 -27.90 9.34 -10.03
C PRO A 72 -29.43 9.30 -10.18
N ASN A 73 -29.94 8.86 -11.33
CA ASN A 73 -31.36 8.77 -11.63
C ASN A 73 -31.94 7.36 -11.40
N ASN A 74 -31.08 6.37 -11.07
CA ASN A 74 -31.47 4.99 -10.82
C ASN A 74 -30.62 4.42 -9.66
N PRO A 75 -30.91 4.78 -8.40
CA PRO A 75 -30.14 4.31 -7.25
C PRO A 75 -30.42 2.83 -6.96
N VAL A 76 -29.36 2.08 -6.62
CA VAL A 76 -29.48 0.70 -6.14
C VAL A 76 -29.51 0.69 -4.62
N PHE A 77 -30.53 0.03 -4.05
CA PHE A 77 -30.68 -0.11 -2.60
C PHE A 77 -30.11 -1.44 -2.13
N LEU A 78 -29.14 -1.37 -1.22
CA LEU A 78 -28.52 -2.54 -0.59
C LEU A 78 -28.93 -2.61 0.88
N ARG A 79 -28.96 -3.82 1.43
CA ARG A 79 -29.33 -4.05 2.84
C ARG A 79 -28.09 -4.18 3.71
N LYS A 80 -28.07 -3.51 4.87
CA LYS A 80 -27.01 -3.71 5.85
C LYS A 80 -27.11 -5.15 6.38
N ARG A 81 -26.05 -5.94 6.27
CA ARG A 81 -26.04 -7.27 6.88
C ARG A 81 -26.07 -7.13 8.40
N SER A 82 -27.04 -7.78 9.05
CA SER A 82 -27.04 -7.91 10.51
C SER A 82 -26.16 -9.09 10.91
N ARG A 83 -25.31 -8.89 11.93
CA ARG A 83 -24.40 -9.93 12.44
C ARG A 83 -25.23 -11.00 13.16
N LYS A 84 -25.45 -12.15 12.54
CA LYS A 84 -25.96 -13.34 13.23
C LYS A 84 -24.77 -14.14 13.79
N GLY A 85 -24.88 -14.59 15.04
CA GLY A 85 -23.81 -15.31 15.72
C GLY A 85 -23.42 -16.60 14.98
N GLY A 86 -22.13 -16.74 14.64
CA GLY A 86 -21.57 -17.94 14.00
C GLY A 86 -21.11 -17.76 12.54
N GLU A 87 -21.36 -16.61 11.91
CA GLU A 87 -21.02 -16.37 10.50
C GLU A 87 -19.62 -15.73 10.34
N LYS A 88 -18.88 -16.14 9.28
CA LYS A 88 -17.58 -15.55 8.95
C LYS A 88 -17.75 -14.06 8.66
N GLU A 89 -16.94 -13.23 9.33
CA GLU A 89 -17.05 -11.75 9.29
C GLU A 89 -16.89 -11.15 7.89
N ASN A 90 -16.31 -11.88 6.94
CA ASN A 90 -15.80 -11.33 5.67
C ASN A 90 -16.56 -11.78 4.42
N GLU A 91 -17.76 -12.36 4.56
CA GLU A 91 -18.59 -12.76 3.41
C GLU A 91 -19.77 -11.79 3.25
N ILE A 92 -19.98 -11.28 2.04
CA ILE A 92 -21.10 -10.39 1.72
C ILE A 92 -22.02 -11.16 0.78
N GLY A 93 -23.26 -11.41 1.20
CA GLY A 93 -24.27 -12.03 0.36
C GLY A 93 -24.86 -11.04 -0.66
N ASN A 94 -25.48 -11.54 -1.72
CA ASN A 94 -26.10 -10.73 -2.78
C ASN A 94 -27.08 -9.69 -2.20
N GLY A 95 -26.97 -8.44 -2.66
CA GLY A 95 -27.81 -7.32 -2.26
C GLY A 95 -27.50 -6.77 -0.87
N ASN A 96 -26.37 -7.15 -0.27
CA ASN A 96 -25.99 -6.70 1.08
C ASN A 96 -24.70 -5.87 1.08
N PHE A 97 -24.52 -5.11 2.16
CA PHE A 97 -23.28 -4.39 2.45
C PHE A 97 -22.87 -4.53 3.92
N ILE A 98 -21.58 -4.33 4.20
CA ILE A 98 -21.02 -4.23 5.56
C ILE A 98 -20.26 -2.90 5.72
N THR A 99 -20.20 -2.38 6.95
CA THR A 99 -19.39 -1.19 7.27
C THR A 99 -17.91 -1.54 7.19
N ALA A 100 -17.18 -0.88 6.30
CA ALA A 100 -15.74 -0.96 6.19
C ALA A 100 -15.12 0.17 7.01
N PHE A 101 -14.86 -0.11 8.29
CA PHE A 101 -14.04 0.73 9.16
C PHE A 101 -12.78 -0.10 9.45
N SER A 102 -11.85 -0.11 8.50
CA SER A 102 -10.66 -1.00 8.41
C SER A 102 -10.51 -2.03 9.55
N PRO A 103 -10.98 -3.28 9.34
CA PRO A 103 -9.96 -4.31 9.11
C PRO A 103 -10.36 -5.36 8.06
N LYS A 104 -9.35 -5.84 7.31
CA LYS A 104 -9.31 -7.04 6.46
C LYS A 104 -10.52 -7.30 5.55
N ILE A 105 -10.39 -6.90 4.28
CA ILE A 105 -11.32 -7.24 3.20
C ILE A 105 -10.69 -8.40 2.37
N LYS A 106 -11.51 -9.29 1.79
CA LYS A 106 -11.03 -10.36 0.89
C LYS A 106 -10.90 -9.88 -0.57
N ARG A 107 -9.95 -10.47 -1.31
CA ARG A 107 -9.62 -10.19 -2.72
C ARG A 107 -10.76 -10.22 -3.74
N SER A 108 -11.93 -10.73 -3.38
CA SER A 108 -13.10 -10.88 -4.26
C SER A 108 -13.98 -9.63 -4.38
N PHE A 109 -13.60 -8.52 -3.74
CA PHE A 109 -14.40 -7.29 -3.78
C PHE A 109 -13.78 -6.27 -4.74
N SER A 110 -14.44 -6.08 -5.88
CA SER A 110 -14.10 -5.03 -6.83
C SER A 110 -14.45 -3.67 -6.23
N TYR A 111 -13.44 -2.85 -5.96
CA TYR A 111 -13.61 -1.46 -5.58
C TYR A 111 -14.09 -0.68 -6.82
N SER A 112 -15.38 -0.34 -6.89
CA SER A 112 -15.82 0.71 -7.80
C SER A 112 -15.53 2.05 -7.13
N THR A 113 -14.39 2.66 -7.48
CA THR A 113 -14.02 4.03 -7.09
C THR A 113 -14.87 5.09 -7.80
N GLN A 114 -15.83 4.71 -8.64
CA GLN A 114 -16.82 5.64 -9.19
C GLN A 114 -18.02 5.77 -8.23
N PHE A 115 -18.21 6.98 -7.71
CA PHE A 115 -19.47 7.50 -7.16
C PHE A 115 -19.90 7.02 -5.75
N ILE A 116 -19.09 7.33 -4.72
CA ILE A 116 -19.64 7.58 -3.37
C ILE A 116 -19.81 9.09 -3.16
N GLN A 117 -20.55 9.75 -4.05
CA GLN A 117 -20.97 11.14 -3.85
C GLN A 117 -22.49 11.34 -3.91
N THR A 118 -23.28 10.27 -4.14
CA THR A 118 -24.74 10.40 -4.36
C THR A 118 -25.60 9.81 -3.23
N ILE A 119 -25.03 9.12 -2.23
CA ILE A 119 -25.82 8.45 -1.17
C ILE A 119 -26.05 9.35 0.07
N LEU A 120 -25.70 10.64 0.03
CA LEU A 120 -25.89 11.54 1.18
C LEU A 120 -27.21 12.33 1.18
N HIS A 121 -28.08 12.20 0.17
CA HIS A 121 -29.28 13.07 0.08
C HIS A 121 -30.62 12.42 0.39
N THR A 122 -30.68 11.19 0.91
CA THR A 122 -31.98 10.58 1.26
C THR A 122 -31.90 9.65 2.47
N PHE A 123 -31.37 10.14 3.59
CA PHE A 123 -31.73 9.60 4.90
C PHE A 123 -32.69 10.58 5.58
N PRO A 124 -34.02 10.37 5.53
CA PRO A 124 -34.86 10.92 6.57
C PRO A 124 -34.57 10.12 7.84
N THR A 125 -33.76 10.70 8.73
CA THR A 125 -33.77 10.34 10.14
C THR A 125 -35.16 10.68 10.69
N ARG A 126 -35.95 9.66 11.05
CA ARG A 126 -37.13 9.73 11.94
C ARG A 126 -37.62 8.29 12.15
N ASN A 127 -37.82 7.75 13.34
CA ASN A 127 -37.63 8.19 14.72
C ASN A 127 -37.52 6.93 15.59
N ALA A 128 -37.11 7.15 16.84
CA ALA A 128 -37.01 6.23 17.97
C ALA A 128 -38.13 5.17 18.09
#